data_AF-A0A934EWF8-F1
#
_entry.id   AF-A0A934EWF8-F1
#
_cell.length_a   1.000
_cell.length_b   1.000
_cell.length_c   1.000
_cell.angle_alpha   90.00
_cell.angle_beta   90.00
_cell.angle_gamma   90.00
#
_symmetry.space_group_name_H-M   'P 1'
#
loop_
_entity.id
_entity.type
_entity.pdbx_description
1 polymer ?
#
loop_
_entity_poly.entity_id
_entity_poly.type
_entity_poly.pdbx_seq_one_letter_code
_entity_poly.pdbx_strand_id
1 'polypeptide(L)'
;MKIIDVYSHLNGEEYLLVKQPNLYQEIKDVIEQVDAAKCMTKKSKEKTMKGKRLYSPKALNRQFKSFFRQKGWSESRYSYYVTTNRKYMEEMLKSPLKDQREYLIQKGVADPIPSYKQTDFVKERVAVEVQFGKYAFVAFDLFVKHLLFYSGDMINVGIEVLPVKAMAKDPDGGRLLSTGIAYFEGEVYNILRHGRSSPPVPLLILGIAP
;
A
#
# COMPACT_ATOMS: atom_id res chain seq x y z
N MET A 1 -6.71 -4.15 -16.33
CA MET A 1 -7.70 -3.38 -15.55
C MET A 1 -7.58 -1.92 -15.97
N LYS A 2 -8.38 -1.00 -15.42
CA LYS A 2 -8.30 0.43 -15.71
C LYS A 2 -8.20 1.24 -14.43
N ILE A 3 -7.48 2.36 -14.50
CA ILE A 3 -7.51 3.40 -13.47
C ILE A 3 -8.76 4.24 -13.73
N ILE A 4 -9.62 4.33 -12.73
CA ILE A 4 -10.91 5.02 -12.78
C ILE A 4 -10.81 6.37 -12.07
N ASP A 5 -10.19 6.38 -10.89
CA ASP A 5 -10.04 7.55 -10.05
C ASP A 5 -8.61 7.68 -9.54
N VAL A 6 -8.19 8.91 -9.28
CA VAL A 6 -6.85 9.25 -8.80
C VAL A 6 -6.99 10.28 -7.69
N TYR A 7 -6.23 10.09 -6.60
CA TYR A 7 -6.09 11.07 -5.53
C TYR A 7 -4.60 11.30 -5.23
N SER A 8 -4.12 12.51 -5.51
CA SER A 8 -2.76 12.95 -5.20
C SER A 8 -2.73 13.64 -3.84
N HIS A 9 -2.07 13.02 -2.87
CA HIS A 9 -1.88 13.55 -1.53
C HIS A 9 -0.47 14.13 -1.40
N LEU A 10 -0.37 15.38 -0.93
CA LEU A 10 0.90 16.12 -0.85
C LEU A 10 1.70 16.08 -2.17
N ASN A 11 0.98 16.22 -3.29
CA ASN A 11 1.51 16.26 -4.64
C ASN A 11 2.32 15.00 -5.03
N GLY A 12 1.89 13.83 -4.56
CA GLY A 12 2.55 12.55 -4.84
C GLY A 12 2.52 12.18 -6.33
N GLU A 13 1.43 12.45 -7.04
CA GLU A 13 1.35 12.23 -8.49
C GLU A 13 2.27 13.18 -9.26
N GLU A 14 2.30 14.45 -8.89
CA GLU A 14 3.13 15.47 -9.52
C GLU A 14 4.62 15.14 -9.34
N TYR A 15 5.02 14.64 -8.17
CA TYR A 15 6.36 14.10 -7.97
C TYR A 15 6.67 12.99 -8.99
N LEU A 16 5.76 12.05 -9.18
CA LEU A 16 5.93 10.94 -10.13
C LEU A 16 6.01 11.45 -11.58
N LEU A 17 5.12 12.36 -11.98
CA LEU A 17 5.11 12.95 -13.32
C LEU A 17 6.41 13.69 -13.65
N VAL A 18 7.00 14.40 -12.67
CA VAL A 18 8.19 15.24 -12.89
C VAL A 18 9.49 14.48 -12.68
N LYS A 19 9.57 13.63 -11.63
CA LYS A 19 10.81 12.98 -11.20
C LYS A 19 10.92 11.54 -11.64
N GLN A 20 9.81 10.85 -11.85
CA GLN A 20 9.75 9.41 -12.14
C GLN A 20 8.74 9.05 -13.24
N PRO A 21 8.68 9.76 -14.38
CA PRO A 21 7.60 9.58 -15.37
C PRO A 21 7.61 8.16 -15.98
N ASN A 22 8.78 7.59 -16.23
CA ASN A 22 8.93 6.24 -16.76
C ASN A 22 8.40 5.19 -15.78
N LEU A 23 8.72 5.34 -14.49
CA LEU A 23 8.25 4.44 -13.44
C LEU A 23 6.73 4.55 -13.27
N TYR A 24 6.19 5.76 -13.38
CA TYR A 24 4.75 5.97 -13.30
C TYR A 24 4.01 5.31 -14.47
N GLN A 25 4.52 5.47 -15.69
CA GLN A 25 3.97 4.77 -16.85
C GLN A 25 4.04 3.25 -16.68
N GLU A 26 5.16 2.72 -16.17
CA GLU A 26 5.31 1.30 -15.90
C GLU A 26 4.25 0.77 -14.92
N ILE A 27 3.89 1.53 -13.87
CA ILE A 27 2.83 1.17 -12.94
C ILE A 27 1.46 1.14 -13.65
N LYS A 28 1.17 2.13 -14.50
CA LYS A 28 -0.06 2.17 -15.31
C LYS A 28 -0.14 0.94 -16.22
N ASP A 29 0.94 0.61 -16.92
CA ASP A 29 1.02 -0.55 -17.81
C ASP A 29 0.80 -1.86 -17.05
N VAL A 30 1.31 -1.99 -15.81
CA VAL A 30 1.07 -3.17 -14.96
C VAL A 30 -0.40 -3.29 -14.58
N ILE A 31 -1.06 -2.19 -14.20
CA ILE A 31 -2.50 -2.18 -13.89
C ILE A 31 -3.31 -2.58 -15.13
N GLU A 32 -2.95 -2.06 -16.30
CA GLU A 32 -3.61 -2.37 -17.56
C GLU A 32 -3.53 -3.86 -17.94
N GLN A 33 -2.37 -4.47 -17.72
CA GLN A 33 -2.13 -5.90 -18.02
C GLN A 33 -2.95 -6.88 -17.17
N VAL A 34 -3.43 -6.49 -15.99
CA VAL A 34 -4.22 -7.39 -15.14
C VAL A 34 -5.57 -7.72 -15.76
N ASP A 35 -5.79 -9.01 -16.02
CA ASP A 35 -7.05 -9.55 -16.53
C ASP A 35 -7.93 -9.96 -15.36
N ALA A 36 -8.84 -9.06 -14.95
CA ALA A 36 -9.72 -9.28 -13.82
C ALA A 36 -10.73 -10.42 -14.09
N ALA A 37 -11.14 -10.66 -15.33
CA ALA A 37 -12.10 -11.72 -15.66
C ALA A 37 -11.54 -13.10 -15.28
N LYS A 38 -10.23 -13.33 -15.52
CA LYS A 38 -9.52 -14.54 -15.07
C LYS A 38 -9.42 -14.67 -13.55
N CYS A 39 -9.69 -13.61 -12.79
CA CYS A 39 -9.66 -13.61 -11.33
C CYS A 39 -11.02 -13.93 -10.67
N MET A 40 -12.12 -14.10 -11.43
CA MET A 40 -13.45 -14.48 -10.91
C MET A 40 -13.56 -15.96 -10.50
N THR A 41 -12.67 -16.37 -9.60
CA THR A 41 -12.46 -17.78 -9.23
C THR A 41 -12.98 -18.14 -7.84
N LYS A 42 -13.33 -17.14 -7.02
CA LYS A 42 -13.78 -17.36 -5.64
C LYS A 42 -15.28 -17.68 -5.62
N LYS A 43 -15.66 -18.84 -5.08
CA LYS A 43 -17.05 -19.14 -4.74
C LYS A 43 -17.38 -18.59 -3.35
N SER A 44 -18.43 -17.78 -3.24
CA SER A 44 -18.84 -17.18 -1.97
C SER A 44 -19.41 -18.23 -1.00
N LYS A 45 -19.06 -18.08 0.27
CA LYS A 45 -19.61 -18.85 1.40
C LYS A 45 -20.49 -17.98 2.32
N GLU A 46 -20.69 -16.71 1.98
CA GLU A 46 -21.50 -15.78 2.78
C GLU A 46 -22.98 -16.18 2.70
N LYS A 47 -23.70 -16.08 3.83
CA LYS A 47 -25.12 -16.50 3.92
C LYS A 47 -26.00 -15.83 2.86
N THR A 48 -25.75 -14.57 2.55
CA THR A 48 -26.54 -13.74 1.63
C THR A 48 -26.23 -13.97 0.14
N MET A 49 -25.18 -14.72 -0.21
CA MET A 49 -24.74 -14.88 -1.60
C MET A 49 -24.00 -16.21 -1.83
N LYS A 50 -24.38 -17.26 -1.12
CA LYS A 50 -23.72 -18.57 -1.16
C LYS A 50 -23.68 -19.10 -2.61
N GLY A 51 -22.50 -19.52 -3.05
CA GLY A 51 -22.27 -20.08 -4.39
C GLY A 51 -21.97 -19.06 -5.49
N LYS A 52 -22.20 -17.76 -5.26
CA LYS A 52 -21.90 -16.70 -6.25
C LYS A 52 -20.40 -16.62 -6.54
N ARG A 53 -20.03 -16.39 -7.80
CA ARG A 53 -18.62 -16.19 -8.21
C ARG A 53 -18.21 -14.75 -7.95
N LEU A 54 -17.10 -14.58 -7.25
CA LEU A 54 -16.51 -13.31 -6.87
C LEU A 54 -15.10 -13.22 -7.46
N TYR A 55 -14.60 -12.00 -7.59
CA TYR A 55 -13.17 -11.77 -7.72
C TYR A 55 -12.43 -12.35 -6.51
N SER A 56 -11.35 -13.07 -6.79
CA SER A 56 -10.47 -13.64 -5.78
C SER A 56 -9.32 -12.66 -5.51
N PRO A 57 -9.23 -12.06 -4.31
CA PRO A 57 -8.09 -11.22 -3.94
C PRO A 57 -6.75 -11.93 -4.13
N LYS A 58 -6.69 -13.23 -3.80
CA LYS A 58 -5.49 -14.06 -4.01
C LYS A 58 -5.11 -14.18 -5.49
N ALA A 59 -6.10 -14.29 -6.38
CA ALA A 59 -5.83 -14.37 -7.82
C ALA A 59 -5.38 -13.02 -8.38
N LEU A 60 -6.01 -11.92 -7.94
CA LEU A 60 -5.63 -10.56 -8.32
C LEU A 60 -4.21 -10.24 -7.86
N ASN A 61 -3.91 -10.42 -6.57
CA ASN A 61 -2.59 -10.18 -6.00
C ASN A 61 -1.49 -10.98 -6.72
N ARG A 62 -1.80 -12.22 -7.14
CA ARG A 62 -0.85 -13.04 -7.90
C ARG A 62 -0.55 -12.48 -9.29
N GLN A 63 -1.55 -11.96 -10.02
CA GLN A 63 -1.30 -11.32 -11.32
C GLN A 63 -0.45 -10.06 -11.14
N PHE A 64 -0.86 -9.16 -10.24
CA PHE A 64 -0.07 -7.96 -9.92
C PHE A 64 1.37 -8.30 -9.54
N LYS A 65 1.56 -9.25 -8.62
CA LYS A 65 2.89 -9.70 -8.19
C LYS A 65 3.72 -10.24 -9.34
N SER A 66 3.12 -10.96 -10.28
CA SER A 66 3.82 -11.46 -11.47
C SER A 66 4.29 -10.31 -12.36
N PHE A 67 3.39 -9.38 -12.70
CA PHE A 67 3.71 -8.28 -13.62
C PHE A 67 4.68 -7.27 -13.01
N PHE A 68 4.52 -6.92 -11.73
CA PHE A 68 5.49 -6.07 -11.03
C PHE A 68 6.88 -6.71 -10.97
N ARG A 69 6.98 -8.02 -10.67
CA ARG A 69 8.27 -8.73 -10.65
C ARG A 69 8.93 -8.80 -12.03
N GLN A 70 8.16 -8.97 -13.10
CA GLN A 70 8.68 -8.93 -14.48
C GLN A 70 9.28 -7.55 -14.83
N LYS A 71 8.78 -6.49 -14.19
CA LYS A 71 9.31 -5.12 -14.31
C LYS A 71 10.42 -4.80 -13.30
N GLY A 72 10.90 -5.78 -12.55
CA GLY A 72 12.01 -5.63 -11.61
C GLY A 72 11.63 -5.00 -10.26
N TRP A 73 10.34 -4.93 -9.93
CA TRP A 73 9.91 -4.53 -8.59
C TRP A 73 10.12 -5.68 -7.60
N SER A 74 10.59 -5.34 -6.40
CA SER A 74 10.92 -6.30 -5.37
C SER A 74 10.32 -5.93 -4.02
N GLU A 75 10.11 -6.93 -3.18
CA GLU A 75 9.74 -6.73 -1.78
C GLU A 75 10.88 -6.01 -1.04
N SER A 76 10.54 -5.04 -0.20
CA SER A 76 11.52 -4.32 0.63
C SER A 76 11.17 -4.45 2.10
N ARG A 77 12.19 -4.75 2.92
CA ARG A 77 12.05 -4.88 4.37
C ARG A 77 12.84 -3.78 5.05
N TYR A 78 12.14 -2.98 5.85
CA TYR A 78 12.76 -1.97 6.71
C TYR A 78 12.76 -2.47 8.15
N SER A 79 13.95 -2.71 8.69
CA SER A 79 14.16 -3.17 10.06
C SER A 79 14.69 -2.02 10.91
N TYR A 80 14.22 -1.91 12.14
CA TYR A 80 14.53 -0.81 13.06
C TYR A 80 14.40 -1.27 14.52
N TYR A 81 14.95 -0.51 15.46
CA TYR A 81 14.69 -0.69 16.89
C TYR A 81 13.62 0.30 17.37
N VAL A 82 12.74 -0.14 18.28
CA VAL A 82 11.72 0.75 18.86
C VAL A 82 12.21 1.41 20.14
N THR A 83 11.69 2.61 20.41
CA THR A 83 11.88 3.33 21.67
C THR A 83 10.68 4.22 21.93
N THR A 84 10.37 4.47 23.20
CA THR A 84 9.37 5.46 23.62
C THR A 84 9.98 6.85 23.85
N ASN A 85 11.30 6.99 23.78
CA ASN A 85 11.98 8.26 23.90
C ASN A 85 12.10 8.94 22.53
N ARG A 86 11.38 10.07 22.36
CA ARG A 86 11.33 10.82 21.10
C ARG A 86 12.71 11.25 20.60
N LYS A 87 13.57 11.78 21.48
CA LYS A 87 14.92 12.24 21.10
C LYS A 87 15.75 11.08 20.58
N TYR A 88 15.65 9.91 21.21
CA TYR A 88 16.36 8.71 20.78
C TYR A 88 15.89 8.23 19.42
N MET A 89 14.56 8.25 19.20
CA MET A 89 13.96 7.93 17.90
C MET A 89 14.49 8.85 16.80
N GLU A 90 14.46 10.17 17.01
CA GLU A 90 14.92 11.16 16.03
C GLU A 90 16.41 11.00 15.71
N GLU A 91 17.27 10.75 16.71
CA GLU A 91 18.72 10.58 16.52
C GLU A 91 19.08 9.28 15.78
N MET A 92 18.27 8.22 15.89
CA MET A 92 18.58 6.91 15.32
C MET A 92 17.82 6.59 14.03
N LEU A 93 16.80 7.39 13.67
CA LEU A 93 15.84 7.09 12.60
C LEU A 93 16.49 6.73 11.26
N LYS A 94 17.60 7.41 10.91
CA LYS A 94 18.33 7.22 9.65
C LYS A 94 19.62 6.40 9.82
N SER A 95 19.91 5.95 11.03
CA SER A 95 21.12 5.18 11.31
C SER A 95 20.92 3.72 10.88
N PRO A 96 21.99 3.03 10.43
CA PRO A 96 21.97 1.59 10.20
C PRO A 96 21.43 0.83 11.42
N LEU A 97 20.75 -0.30 11.19
CA LEU A 97 20.11 -1.11 12.23
C LEU A 97 21.06 -1.47 13.39
N LYS A 98 22.33 -1.80 13.07
CA LYS A 98 23.35 -2.12 14.06
C LYS A 98 23.63 -0.92 14.98
N ASP A 99 23.77 0.25 14.39
CA ASP A 99 24.07 1.50 15.10
C ASP A 99 22.90 1.93 15.98
N GLN A 100 21.65 1.71 15.53
CA GLN A 100 20.45 1.93 16.36
C GLN A 100 20.49 1.10 17.64
N ARG A 101 20.88 -0.18 17.53
CA ARG A 101 21.01 -1.09 18.68
C ARG A 101 22.07 -0.59 19.67
N GLU A 102 23.26 -0.30 19.16
CA GLU A 102 24.39 0.17 19.96
C GLU A 102 24.08 1.49 20.65
N TYR A 103 23.45 2.42 19.93
CA TYR A 103 22.99 3.70 20.46
C TYR A 103 22.02 3.52 21.64
N LEU A 104 21.02 2.66 21.52
CA LEU A 104 20.05 2.41 22.61
C LEU A 104 20.73 1.80 23.84
N ILE A 105 21.68 0.87 23.65
CA ILE A 105 22.47 0.29 24.75
C ILE A 105 23.29 1.38 25.46
N GLN A 106 23.96 2.27 24.72
CA GLN A 106 24.72 3.39 25.28
C GLN A 106 23.84 4.37 26.07
N LYS A 107 22.55 4.48 25.73
CA LYS A 107 21.56 5.28 26.47
C LYS A 107 20.91 4.54 27.66
N GLY A 108 21.39 3.35 27.99
CA GLY A 108 20.92 2.57 29.14
C GLY A 108 19.71 1.67 28.86
N VAL A 109 19.34 1.45 27.60
CA VAL A 109 18.29 0.48 27.25
C VAL A 109 18.89 -0.92 27.28
N ALA A 110 18.52 -1.71 28.30
CA ALA A 110 19.09 -3.04 28.54
C ALA A 110 18.76 -4.06 27.43
N ASP A 111 17.53 -4.04 26.92
CA ASP A 111 17.07 -4.94 25.86
C ASP A 111 16.40 -4.16 24.71
N PRO A 112 17.17 -3.66 23.74
CA PRO A 112 16.60 -3.00 22.56
C PRO A 112 15.69 -3.95 21.79
N ILE A 113 14.44 -3.53 21.55
CA ILE A 113 13.42 -4.35 20.90
C ILE A 113 13.48 -4.17 19.37
N PRO A 114 13.83 -5.20 18.59
CA PRO A 114 13.83 -5.11 17.13
C PRO A 114 12.39 -5.17 16.58
N SER A 115 12.14 -4.41 15.52
CA SER A 115 10.92 -4.48 14.72
C SER A 115 11.26 -4.40 13.24
N TYR A 116 10.28 -4.71 12.41
CA TYR A 116 10.39 -4.48 10.98
C TYR A 116 9.02 -4.25 10.36
N LYS A 117 9.02 -3.66 9.17
CA LYS A 117 7.89 -3.67 8.24
C LYS A 117 8.37 -4.09 6.87
N GLN A 118 7.46 -4.65 6.10
CA GLN A 118 7.73 -5.09 4.74
C GLN A 118 6.65 -4.51 3.84
N THR A 119 7.08 -4.08 2.67
CA THR A 119 6.22 -3.60 1.59
C THR A 119 6.37 -4.50 0.36
N ASP A 120 5.30 -4.64 -0.40
CA ASP A 120 5.20 -5.63 -1.47
C ASP A 120 6.10 -5.29 -2.67
N PHE A 121 6.11 -4.02 -3.09
CA PHE A 121 6.82 -3.60 -4.30
C PHE A 121 7.54 -2.27 -4.07
N VAL A 122 8.86 -2.29 -4.14
CA VAL A 122 9.70 -1.07 -4.14
C VAL A 122 10.64 -1.09 -5.33
N LYS A 123 10.75 0.06 -5.98
CA LYS A 123 11.71 0.33 -7.04
C LYS A 123 12.00 1.83 -7.04
N GLU A 124 13.27 2.21 -7.15
CA GLU A 124 13.70 3.61 -7.30
C GLU A 124 13.06 4.58 -6.29
N ARG A 125 12.98 4.15 -5.02
CA ARG A 125 12.40 4.92 -3.90
C ARG A 125 10.90 5.23 -4.07
N VAL A 126 10.17 4.43 -4.83
CA VAL A 126 8.70 4.42 -4.88
C VAL A 126 8.22 3.10 -4.31
N ALA A 127 7.27 3.14 -3.37
CA ALA A 127 6.58 1.94 -2.88
C ALA A 127 5.20 1.83 -3.53
N VAL A 128 4.80 0.63 -3.93
CA VAL A 128 3.46 0.31 -4.40
C VAL A 128 2.88 -0.78 -3.52
N GLU A 129 1.67 -0.56 -3.02
CA GLU A 129 0.85 -1.52 -2.30
C GLU A 129 -0.43 -1.78 -3.08
N VAL A 130 -0.74 -3.05 -3.31
CA VAL A 130 -1.96 -3.45 -4.03
C VAL A 130 -2.91 -4.10 -3.04
N GLN A 131 -3.97 -3.39 -2.67
CA GLN A 131 -4.83 -3.79 -1.57
C GLN A 131 -6.23 -4.22 -2.03
N PHE A 132 -6.43 -5.54 -2.02
CA PHE A 132 -7.75 -6.19 -2.03
C PHE A 132 -8.10 -6.81 -0.66
N GLY A 133 -7.48 -6.26 0.39
CA GLY A 133 -7.60 -6.69 1.78
C GLY A 133 -8.71 -5.97 2.55
N LYS A 134 -8.80 -6.26 3.86
CA LYS A 134 -9.75 -5.60 4.76
C LYS A 134 -9.35 -4.14 5.00
N TYR A 135 -10.33 -3.26 5.19
CA TYR A 135 -10.12 -1.82 5.47
C TYR A 135 -9.06 -1.54 6.55
N ALA A 136 -8.98 -2.35 7.61
CA ALA A 136 -8.01 -2.16 8.68
C ALA A 136 -6.55 -2.26 8.21
N PHE A 137 -6.26 -3.08 7.19
CA PHE A 137 -4.91 -3.22 6.64
C PHE A 137 -4.53 -2.03 5.76
N VAL A 138 -5.50 -1.44 5.05
CA VAL A 138 -5.23 -0.25 4.22
C VAL A 138 -4.97 0.98 5.07
N ALA A 139 -5.72 1.16 6.16
CA ALA A 139 -5.42 2.20 7.14
C ALA A 139 -4.01 2.03 7.73
N PHE A 140 -3.59 0.79 8.01
CA PHE A 140 -2.23 0.52 8.45
C PHE A 140 -1.18 0.88 7.39
N ASP A 141 -1.45 0.57 6.13
CA ASP A 141 -0.53 0.88 5.03
C ASP A 141 -0.34 2.39 4.84
N LEU A 142 -1.46 3.13 4.77
CA LEU A 142 -1.47 4.57 4.56
C LEU A 142 -0.82 5.35 5.72
N PHE A 143 -1.14 5.00 6.97
CA PHE A 143 -0.74 5.79 8.14
C PHE A 143 0.49 5.27 8.88
N VAL A 144 0.87 4.01 8.70
CA VAL A 144 2.01 3.41 9.40
C VAL A 144 3.11 2.99 8.42
N LYS A 145 2.78 2.17 7.43
CA LYS A 145 3.81 1.56 6.56
C LYS A 145 4.47 2.60 5.67
N HIS A 146 3.72 3.31 4.83
CA HIS A 146 4.31 4.33 3.93
C HIS A 146 5.07 5.41 4.71
N LEU A 147 4.52 5.87 5.83
CA LEU A 147 5.18 6.84 6.71
C LEU A 147 6.51 6.32 7.25
N LEU A 148 6.56 5.07 7.70
CA LEU A 148 7.80 4.46 8.21
C LEU A 148 8.87 4.36 7.11
N PHE A 149 8.51 3.90 5.91
CA PHE A 149 9.46 3.83 4.80
C PHE A 149 9.91 5.23 4.34
N TYR A 150 9.02 6.22 4.37
CA TYR A 150 9.36 7.60 4.00
C TYR A 150 10.30 8.25 5.03
N SER A 151 9.94 8.19 6.31
CA SER A 151 10.73 8.76 7.41
C SER A 151 12.09 8.06 7.58
N GLY A 152 12.16 6.75 7.32
CA GLY A 152 13.39 5.96 7.25
C GLY A 152 14.20 6.17 5.97
N ASP A 153 13.84 7.15 5.13
CA ASP A 153 14.55 7.51 3.90
C ASP A 153 14.65 6.37 2.87
N MET A 154 13.65 5.48 2.84
CA MET A 154 13.58 4.35 1.90
C MET A 154 12.76 4.67 0.65
N ILE A 155 11.77 5.56 0.77
CA ILE A 155 10.92 6.02 -0.34
C ILE A 155 10.73 7.53 -0.31
N ASN A 156 10.39 8.10 -1.46
CA ASN A 156 9.99 9.49 -1.61
C ASN A 156 8.48 9.63 -1.78
N VAL A 157 7.81 8.60 -2.28
CA VAL A 157 6.35 8.55 -2.49
C VAL A 157 5.84 7.12 -2.32
N GLY A 158 4.69 6.97 -1.67
CA GLY A 158 3.95 5.73 -1.58
C GLY A 158 2.76 5.72 -2.55
N ILE A 159 2.43 4.56 -3.10
CA ILE A 159 1.30 4.37 -4.02
C ILE A 159 0.40 3.28 -3.46
N GLU A 160 -0.89 3.56 -3.37
CA GLU A 160 -1.90 2.64 -2.89
C GLU A 160 -2.90 2.33 -4.03
N VAL A 161 -2.95 1.08 -4.47
CA VAL A 161 -3.86 0.63 -5.54
C VAL A 161 -5.04 -0.10 -4.91
N LEU A 162 -6.24 0.48 -5.07
CA LEU A 162 -7.48 0.02 -4.44
C LEU A 162 -8.58 -0.21 -5.47
N PRO A 163 -9.48 -1.19 -5.27
CA PRO A 163 -10.69 -1.26 -6.09
C PRO A 163 -11.58 -0.05 -5.82
N VAL A 164 -12.19 0.53 -6.86
CA VAL A 164 -13.32 1.46 -6.66
C VAL A 164 -14.55 0.72 -6.16
N LYS A 165 -15.48 1.40 -5.49
CA LYS A 165 -16.70 0.78 -4.96
C LYS A 165 -17.51 0.11 -6.06
N ALA A 166 -17.50 0.68 -7.27
CA ALA A 166 -18.17 0.11 -8.44
C ALA A 166 -17.69 -1.31 -8.78
N MET A 167 -16.39 -1.61 -8.63
CA MET A 167 -15.84 -2.97 -8.84
C MET A 167 -16.41 -3.98 -7.85
N ALA A 168 -16.75 -3.55 -6.63
CA ALA A 168 -17.32 -4.41 -5.62
C ALA A 168 -18.82 -4.65 -5.81
N LYS A 169 -19.52 -3.80 -6.57
CA LYS A 169 -20.97 -3.90 -6.81
C LYS A 169 -21.24 -4.93 -7.91
N ASP A 170 -22.33 -5.68 -7.74
CA ASP A 170 -22.80 -6.61 -8.75
C ASP A 170 -24.10 -6.08 -9.38
N PRO A 171 -24.20 -5.98 -10.71
CA PRO A 171 -25.41 -5.50 -11.39
C PRO A 171 -26.67 -6.31 -11.07
N ASP A 172 -26.53 -7.62 -10.83
CA ASP A 172 -27.63 -8.54 -10.50
C ASP A 172 -27.92 -8.59 -8.99
N GLY A 173 -27.39 -7.63 -8.24
CA GLY A 173 -27.50 -7.55 -6.80
C GLY A 173 -26.42 -8.35 -6.06
N GLY A 174 -26.08 -7.86 -4.86
CA GLY A 174 -24.99 -8.39 -4.06
C GLY A 174 -23.65 -7.71 -4.36
N ARG A 175 -22.57 -8.50 -4.42
CA ARG A 175 -21.19 -7.99 -4.54
C ARG A 175 -20.36 -8.91 -5.42
N LEU A 176 -19.33 -8.35 -6.04
CA LEU A 176 -18.28 -9.07 -6.78
C LEU A 176 -16.99 -9.23 -5.97
N LEU A 177 -16.90 -8.57 -4.82
CA LEU A 177 -15.81 -8.68 -3.85
C LEU A 177 -16.35 -9.13 -2.50
N SER A 178 -15.48 -9.71 -1.67
CA SER A 178 -15.88 -10.17 -0.33
C SER A 178 -16.18 -9.00 0.61
N THR A 179 -17.04 -9.24 1.60
CA THR A 179 -17.41 -8.21 2.58
C THR A 179 -16.18 -7.60 3.26
N GLY A 180 -16.21 -6.28 3.47
CA GLY A 180 -15.21 -5.56 4.24
C GLY A 180 -13.88 -5.32 3.52
N ILE A 181 -13.81 -5.62 2.21
CA ILE A 181 -12.69 -5.17 1.38
C ILE A 181 -12.72 -3.64 1.29
N ALA A 182 -11.56 -3.02 1.49
CA ALA A 182 -11.38 -1.57 1.37
C ALA A 182 -11.63 -1.11 -0.08
N TYR A 183 -12.01 0.15 -0.26
CA TYR A 183 -12.26 0.71 -1.58
C TYR A 183 -11.82 2.16 -1.64
N PHE A 184 -11.40 2.59 -2.83
CA PHE A 184 -10.82 3.91 -3.10
C PHE A 184 -11.55 5.05 -2.39
N GLU A 185 -12.86 5.15 -2.61
CA GLU A 185 -13.69 6.25 -2.10
C GLU A 185 -13.68 6.31 -0.57
N GLY A 186 -13.68 5.14 0.09
CA GLY A 186 -13.66 5.05 1.54
C GLY A 186 -12.32 5.45 2.14
N GLU A 187 -11.22 5.06 1.50
CA GLU A 187 -9.87 5.33 2.01
C GLU A 187 -9.41 6.76 1.71
N VAL A 188 -9.78 7.32 0.55
CA VAL A 188 -9.61 8.76 0.29
C VAL A 188 -10.42 9.59 1.29
N TYR A 189 -11.66 9.19 1.58
CA TYR A 189 -12.45 9.84 2.63
C TYR A 189 -11.78 9.78 4.00
N ASN A 190 -11.13 8.65 4.34
CA ASN A 190 -10.35 8.54 5.58
C ASN A 190 -9.20 9.55 5.61
N ILE A 191 -8.40 9.66 4.54
CA ILE A 191 -7.30 10.65 4.46
C ILE A 191 -7.82 12.08 4.59
N LEU A 192 -8.83 12.45 3.81
CA LEU A 192 -9.40 13.80 3.83
C LEU A 192 -9.88 14.21 5.24
N ARG A 193 -10.43 13.26 6.00
CA ARG A 193 -10.87 13.47 7.38
C ARG A 193 -9.75 13.72 8.38
N HIS A 194 -8.53 13.26 8.12
CA HIS A 194 -7.38 13.53 8.98
C HIS A 194 -6.80 14.94 8.78
N GLY A 195 -7.25 15.66 7.76
CA GLY A 195 -6.79 17.00 7.43
C GLY A 195 -5.70 17.01 6.36
N ARG A 196 -5.38 18.22 5.86
CA ARG A 196 -4.62 18.40 4.61
C ARG A 196 -3.22 17.80 4.59
N SER A 197 -2.55 17.71 5.73
CA SER A 197 -1.14 17.29 5.83
C SER A 197 -0.95 15.90 6.44
N SER A 198 -2.03 15.16 6.68
CA SER A 198 -1.97 13.85 7.32
C SER A 198 -2.44 12.76 6.35
N PRO A 199 -1.66 11.67 6.17
CA PRO A 199 -0.36 11.42 6.79
C PRO A 199 0.76 12.30 6.18
N PRO A 200 1.86 12.60 6.92
CA PRO A 200 2.92 13.48 6.44
C PRO A 200 3.91 12.75 5.51
N VAL A 201 3.39 12.09 4.49
CA VAL A 201 4.12 11.37 3.44
C VAL A 201 3.40 11.61 2.11
N PRO A 202 4.11 11.92 1.00
CA PRO A 202 3.50 11.98 -0.32
C PRO A 202 2.90 10.65 -0.72
N LEU A 203 1.63 10.65 -1.10
CA LEU A 203 0.90 9.45 -1.52
C LEU A 203 0.18 9.67 -2.84
N LEU A 204 0.09 8.61 -3.63
CA LEU A 204 -0.81 8.52 -4.77
C LEU A 204 -1.77 7.35 -4.54
N ILE A 205 -3.07 7.62 -4.48
CA ILE A 205 -4.08 6.56 -4.43
C ILE A 205 -4.70 6.39 -5.81
N LEU A 206 -4.69 5.15 -6.30
CA LEU A 206 -5.26 4.76 -7.59
C LEU A 206 -6.47 3.87 -7.37
N GLY A 207 -7.64 4.34 -7.80
CA GLY A 207 -8.87 3.57 -7.84
C GLY A 207 -8.95 2.78 -9.15
N ILE A 208 -9.10 1.45 -9.07
CA ILE A 208 -9.11 0.58 -10.24
C ILE A 208 -10.39 -0.24 -10.37
N ALA A 209 -10.73 -0.58 -11.62
CA ALA A 209 -11.82 -1.51 -11.97
C ALA A 209 -11.42 -2.38 -13.18
N PRO A 210 -12.11 -3.51 -13.41
CA PRO A 210 -11.97 -4.30 -14.64
C PRO A 210 -12.06 -3.46 -15.92
#